data_AF-A0A377SUZ3-F1
#
_entry.id   AF-A0A377SUZ3-F1
#
_cell.length_a   1.000
_cell.length_b   1.000
_cell.length_c   1.000
_cell.angle_alpha   90.00
_cell.angle_beta   90.00
_cell.angle_gamma   90.00
#
_symmetry.space_group_name_H-M   'P 1'
#
loop_
_entity.id
_entity.type
_entity.pdbx_description
1 polymer ?
#
loop_
_entity_poly.entity_id
_entity_poly.type
_entity_poly.pdbx_seq_one_letter_code
_entity_poly.pdbx_strand_id
1 'polypeptide(L)'
;MTLNLASETIFFTIFSCFVKVYSDICLAFARFVSLLQRFYRLYGKDSYTMLDILLGLQKSAPINFSIVAVNLDQKQPGFPEEILPTYLAGIGVDYRIIEEDTYSIVTRVIEEGKTTCSLCSRLRRGILYRVAEEIGATKIALGHHRDDILSTLFLNMFYGGKLKGMPPKLVSDNGKHVVIRPLAYCKEKDIIRYADAREFPIIPCNLCGSQPNLQRQIIADMLRDWDKRFPGRLETMFTAMCNVVPSHLADPKRYDFANIKADGQPRDDGDKAFDKEVFSDPARISIMDSRKPVQVEAACGDA
;
A
#
# COMPACT_ATOMS: atom_id res chain seq x y z
N MET A 1 -3.75 -27.23 14.38
CA MET A 1 -2.69 -26.45 13.70
C MET A 1 -2.23 -25.39 14.69
N THR A 2 -1.27 -25.73 15.56
CA THR A 2 -0.78 -24.85 16.62
C THR A 2 0.21 -23.85 16.02
N LEU A 3 -0.27 -22.64 15.73
CA LEU A 3 0.60 -21.49 15.52
C LEU A 3 1.39 -21.26 16.82
N ASN A 4 2.71 -21.07 16.72
CA ASN A 4 3.55 -20.77 17.87
C ASN A 4 3.14 -19.39 18.45
N LEU A 5 3.25 -19.16 19.78
CA LEU A 5 2.84 -17.88 20.41
C LEU A 5 3.47 -16.64 19.72
N ALA A 6 4.67 -16.80 19.15
CA ALA A 6 5.33 -15.75 18.37
C ALA A 6 4.62 -15.43 17.04
N SER A 7 4.08 -16.42 16.32
CA SER A 7 3.34 -16.19 15.08
C SER A 7 1.93 -15.65 15.34
N GLU A 8 1.30 -16.01 16.46
CA GLU A 8 0.04 -15.38 16.88
C GLU A 8 0.24 -13.90 17.23
N THR A 9 1.30 -13.56 17.96
CA THR A 9 1.60 -12.15 18.31
C THR A 9 1.88 -11.29 17.07
N ILE A 10 2.60 -11.84 16.09
CA ILE A 10 2.85 -11.18 14.80
C ILE A 10 1.56 -11.06 13.98
N PHE A 11 0.73 -12.11 13.97
CA PHE A 11 -0.61 -12.05 13.35
C PHE A 11 -1.43 -10.92 13.98
N PHE A 12 -1.52 -10.82 15.30
CA PHE A 12 -2.25 -9.74 15.98
C PHE A 12 -1.67 -8.35 15.70
N THR A 13 -0.35 -8.22 15.56
CA THR A 13 0.29 -6.95 15.21
C THR A 13 -0.07 -6.51 13.80
N ILE A 14 0.06 -7.42 12.84
CA ILE A 14 -0.28 -7.17 11.44
C ILE A 14 -1.79 -6.98 11.29
N PHE A 15 -2.60 -7.79 11.96
CA PHE A 15 -4.05 -7.69 12.00
C PHE A 15 -4.50 -6.39 12.65
N SER A 16 -3.86 -5.90 13.71
CA SER A 16 -4.16 -4.60 14.32
C SER A 16 -3.84 -3.43 13.38
N CYS A 17 -2.68 -3.46 12.73
CA CYS A 17 -2.35 -2.49 11.66
C CYS A 17 -3.35 -2.55 10.50
N PHE A 18 -3.82 -3.75 10.16
CA PHE A 18 -4.83 -3.98 9.14
C PHE A 18 -6.21 -3.48 9.59
N VAL A 19 -6.60 -3.68 10.84
CA VAL A 19 -7.89 -3.24 11.40
C VAL A 19 -7.99 -1.72 11.39
N LYS A 20 -6.89 -1.00 11.64
CA LYS A 20 -6.84 0.47 11.46
C LYS A 20 -7.18 0.88 10.03
N VAL A 21 -6.75 0.10 9.05
CA VAL A 21 -7.10 0.32 7.64
C VAL A 21 -8.53 -0.16 7.35
N TYR A 22 -8.98 -1.21 8.03
CA TYR A 22 -10.24 -1.89 7.78
C TYR A 22 -11.47 -1.19 8.36
N SER A 23 -11.39 -0.68 9.59
CA SER A 23 -12.43 0.20 10.16
C SER A 23 -12.75 1.30 9.16
N ASP A 24 -11.71 1.83 8.52
CA ASP A 24 -11.78 3.01 7.67
C ASP A 24 -12.14 2.69 6.21
N ILE A 25 -12.03 1.42 5.80
CA ILE A 25 -12.32 0.96 4.43
C ILE A 25 -13.76 0.46 4.26
N CYS A 26 -14.41 -0.03 5.32
CA CYS A 26 -15.63 -0.82 5.22
C CYS A 26 -16.86 -0.17 5.86
N LEU A 27 -17.58 0.64 5.07
CA LEU A 27 -19.00 0.96 5.32
C LEU A 27 -19.93 0.59 4.16
N ALA A 28 -19.48 -0.22 3.18
CA ALA A 28 -20.39 -0.74 2.17
C ALA A 28 -19.89 -2.06 1.58
N PHE A 29 -20.83 -3.00 1.41
CA PHE A 29 -20.75 -4.25 0.67
C PHE A 29 -19.73 -4.19 -0.47
N ALA A 30 -18.78 -5.13 -0.52
CA ALA A 30 -17.77 -5.13 -1.56
C ALA A 30 -17.45 -6.54 -2.02
N ARG A 31 -17.50 -6.78 -3.34
CA ARG A 31 -16.68 -7.83 -3.95
C ARG A 31 -15.26 -7.29 -4.04
N PHE A 32 -14.33 -7.91 -3.31
CA PHE A 32 -12.91 -7.58 -3.38
C PHE A 32 -12.20 -8.50 -4.36
N VAL A 33 -11.25 -7.92 -5.08
CA VAL A 33 -10.18 -8.68 -5.69
C VAL A 33 -8.98 -8.55 -4.78
N SER A 34 -8.59 -9.67 -4.16
CA SER A 34 -7.29 -9.74 -3.51
C SER A 34 -6.28 -9.92 -4.61
N LEU A 35 -5.58 -8.85 -4.92
CA LEU A 35 -4.69 -8.86 -6.05
C LEU A 35 -3.28 -9.19 -5.63
N LEU A 36 -2.87 -10.39 -6.01
CA LEU A 36 -1.62 -11.02 -5.62
C LEU A 36 -0.46 -10.54 -6.49
N GLN A 37 -0.28 -9.21 -6.59
CA GLN A 37 0.83 -8.64 -7.34
C GLN A 37 1.63 -7.63 -6.52
N ARG A 38 2.88 -8.01 -6.20
CA ARG A 38 3.92 -7.08 -5.77
C ARG A 38 4.51 -6.43 -7.01
N PHE A 39 4.81 -5.15 -6.90
CA PHE A 39 5.47 -4.39 -7.96
C PHE A 39 6.86 -4.92 -8.36
N TYR A 40 7.46 -5.89 -7.65
CA TYR A 40 8.77 -6.47 -7.97
C TYR A 40 8.87 -8.00 -7.79
N ARG A 41 7.76 -8.71 -7.64
CA ARG A 41 7.74 -10.18 -7.52
C ARG A 41 6.33 -10.67 -7.84
N LEU A 42 6.17 -11.43 -8.92
CA LEU A 42 4.98 -12.26 -9.05
C LEU A 42 5.10 -13.30 -7.92
N TYR A 43 4.23 -13.19 -6.90
CA TYR A 43 4.28 -13.90 -5.61
C TYR A 43 5.43 -13.56 -4.67
N GLY A 44 5.34 -12.36 -4.07
CA GLY A 44 6.09 -12.02 -2.88
C GLY A 44 5.32 -12.33 -1.59
N LYS A 45 6.07 -12.46 -0.49
CA LYS A 45 5.60 -12.50 0.91
C LYS A 45 4.40 -11.58 1.20
N ASP A 46 4.35 -10.40 0.58
CA ASP A 46 3.36 -9.36 0.88
C ASP A 46 1.97 -9.72 0.33
N SER A 47 1.91 -10.26 -0.88
CA SER A 47 0.67 -10.70 -1.52
C SER A 47 0.02 -11.85 -0.74
N TYR A 48 0.82 -12.85 -0.35
CA TYR A 48 0.33 -13.97 0.47
C TYR A 48 -0.14 -13.51 1.84
N THR A 49 0.66 -12.66 2.51
CA THR A 49 0.29 -12.09 3.81
C THR A 49 -1.02 -11.32 3.72
N MET A 50 -1.18 -10.45 2.71
CA MET A 50 -2.42 -9.70 2.49
C MET A 50 -3.62 -10.62 2.26
N LEU A 51 -3.48 -11.65 1.43
CA LEU A 51 -4.55 -12.60 1.15
C LEU A 51 -4.97 -13.37 2.41
N ASP A 52 -4.01 -13.90 3.16
CA ASP A 52 -4.25 -14.68 4.37
C ASP A 52 -4.99 -13.84 5.43
N ILE A 53 -4.62 -12.56 5.60
CA ILE A 53 -5.33 -11.63 6.50
C ILE A 53 -6.74 -11.33 5.99
N LEU A 54 -6.90 -11.07 4.69
CA LEU A 54 -8.22 -10.81 4.09
C LEU A 54 -9.17 -12.01 4.28
N LEU A 55 -8.67 -13.23 4.11
CA LEU A 55 -9.44 -14.46 4.34
C LEU A 55 -9.79 -14.65 5.82
N GLY A 56 -8.85 -14.38 6.74
CA GLY A 56 -9.13 -14.40 8.18
C GLY A 56 -10.22 -13.40 8.57
N LEU A 57 -10.22 -12.24 7.92
CA LEU A 57 -11.19 -11.18 8.17
C LEU A 57 -12.57 -11.47 7.57
N GLN A 58 -12.61 -12.10 6.40
CA GLN A 58 -13.86 -12.60 5.79
C GLN A 58 -14.61 -13.55 6.73
N LYS A 59 -13.88 -14.30 7.57
CA LYS A 59 -14.44 -15.24 8.55
C LYS A 59 -14.89 -14.59 9.86
N SER A 60 -14.32 -13.44 10.22
CA SER A 60 -14.45 -12.86 11.57
C SER A 60 -15.15 -11.51 11.64
N ALA A 61 -15.21 -10.77 10.53
CA ALA A 61 -15.81 -9.44 10.51
C ALA A 61 -17.33 -9.46 10.30
N PRO A 62 -18.08 -8.49 10.87
CA PRO A 62 -19.52 -8.38 10.70
C PRO A 62 -19.93 -7.77 9.35
N ILE A 63 -19.19 -8.06 8.27
CA ILE A 63 -19.48 -7.59 6.92
C ILE A 63 -19.29 -8.71 5.90
N ASN A 64 -20.14 -8.70 4.87
CA ASN A 64 -20.10 -9.69 3.81
C ASN A 64 -19.27 -9.18 2.63
N PHE A 65 -18.27 -9.96 2.25
CA PHE A 65 -17.49 -9.72 1.05
C PHE A 65 -16.95 -11.00 0.44
N SER A 66 -16.71 -10.99 -0.88
CA SER A 66 -16.02 -12.07 -1.59
C SER A 66 -14.61 -11.65 -1.95
N ILE A 67 -13.72 -12.62 -2.11
CA ILE A 67 -12.33 -12.41 -2.52
C ILE A 67 -12.09 -13.25 -3.77
N VAL A 68 -11.60 -12.62 -4.84
CA VAL A 68 -11.01 -13.34 -5.97
C VAL A 68 -9.52 -13.03 -6.01
N ALA A 69 -8.69 -14.07 -5.92
CA ALA A 69 -7.25 -14.01 -6.06
C ALA A 69 -6.86 -13.90 -7.54
N VAL A 70 -6.21 -12.82 -7.96
CA VAL A 70 -5.80 -12.65 -9.38
C VAL A 70 -4.28 -12.65 -9.51
N ASN A 71 -3.79 -13.45 -10.45
CA ASN A 71 -2.42 -13.45 -10.91
C ASN A 71 -2.31 -13.12 -12.40
N LEU A 72 -1.20 -12.50 -12.78
CA LEU A 72 -0.78 -12.40 -14.18
C LEU A 72 0.50 -13.21 -14.35
N ASP A 73 0.39 -14.31 -15.08
CA ASP A 73 1.53 -14.99 -15.66
C ASP A 73 1.98 -14.18 -16.89
N GLN A 74 3.19 -13.65 -16.80
CA GLN A 74 3.79 -12.82 -17.84
C GLN A 74 4.56 -13.64 -18.88
N LYS A 75 4.47 -14.97 -18.82
CA LYS A 75 5.23 -15.95 -19.62
C LYS A 75 6.74 -15.73 -19.54
N GLN A 76 7.22 -15.47 -18.33
CA GLN A 76 8.65 -15.35 -18.07
C GLN A 76 9.32 -16.72 -18.13
N PRO A 77 10.50 -16.85 -18.77
CA PRO A 77 11.25 -18.10 -18.78
C PRO A 77 11.54 -18.62 -17.36
N GLY A 78 11.20 -19.88 -17.10
CA GLY A 78 11.45 -20.53 -15.81
C GLY A 78 10.47 -20.15 -14.68
N PHE A 79 9.34 -19.49 -14.99
CA PHE A 79 8.28 -19.27 -14.01
C PHE A 79 7.61 -20.61 -13.63
N PRO A 80 7.50 -20.96 -12.35
CA PRO A 80 6.89 -22.22 -11.94
C PRO A 80 5.35 -22.10 -11.92
N GLU A 81 4.72 -22.45 -13.05
CA GLU A 81 3.28 -22.28 -13.28
C GLU A 81 2.40 -23.04 -12.25
N GLU A 82 2.89 -24.15 -11.69
CA GLU A 82 2.11 -25.05 -10.83
C GLU A 82 2.04 -24.64 -9.35
N ILE A 83 3.06 -23.94 -8.83
CA ILE A 83 3.20 -23.66 -7.39
C ILE A 83 1.98 -22.91 -6.86
N LEU A 84 1.56 -21.92 -7.63
CA LEU A 84 0.54 -21.00 -7.19
C LEU A 84 -0.88 -21.57 -7.29
N PRO A 85 -1.33 -22.11 -8.45
CA PRO A 85 -2.64 -22.75 -8.54
C PRO A 85 -2.82 -23.82 -7.47
N THR A 86 -1.78 -24.63 -7.23
CA THR A 86 -1.77 -25.64 -6.16
C THR A 86 -2.02 -25.03 -4.79
N TYR A 87 -1.31 -23.94 -4.45
CA TYR A 87 -1.51 -23.25 -3.17
C TYR A 87 -2.92 -22.65 -3.04
N LEU A 88 -3.40 -21.92 -4.07
CA LEU A 88 -4.70 -21.25 -4.04
C LEU A 88 -5.86 -22.24 -3.97
N ALA A 89 -5.78 -23.35 -4.73
CA ALA A 89 -6.71 -24.45 -4.63
C ALA A 89 -6.66 -25.10 -3.24
N GLY A 90 -5.46 -25.31 -2.68
CA GLY A 90 -5.26 -25.90 -1.35
C GLY A 90 -5.90 -25.11 -0.21
N ILE A 91 -5.94 -23.78 -0.31
CA ILE A 91 -6.62 -22.92 0.69
C ILE A 91 -8.10 -22.64 0.36
N GLY A 92 -8.59 -23.12 -0.79
CA GLY A 92 -10.00 -23.01 -1.19
C GLY A 92 -10.48 -21.58 -1.49
N VAL A 93 -9.62 -20.71 -2.03
CA VAL A 93 -10.00 -19.36 -2.46
C VAL A 93 -10.33 -19.33 -3.95
N ASP A 94 -11.34 -18.55 -4.36
CA ASP A 94 -11.57 -18.28 -5.78
C ASP A 94 -10.36 -17.58 -6.40
N TYR A 95 -9.89 -18.06 -7.54
CA TYR A 95 -8.75 -17.44 -8.22
C TYR A 95 -8.87 -17.39 -9.75
N ARG A 96 -8.11 -16.48 -10.36
CA ARG A 96 -7.87 -16.41 -11.80
C ARG A 96 -6.38 -16.23 -12.09
N ILE A 97 -5.85 -17.11 -12.93
CA ILE A 97 -4.54 -16.96 -13.55
C ILE A 97 -4.77 -16.37 -14.94
N ILE A 98 -4.21 -15.19 -15.18
CA ILE A 98 -4.29 -14.49 -16.44
C ILE A 98 -2.96 -14.68 -17.14
N GLU A 99 -2.97 -15.25 -18.33
CA GLU A 99 -1.77 -15.49 -19.11
C GLU A 99 -1.65 -14.42 -20.20
N GLU A 100 -0.63 -13.57 -20.12
CA GLU A 100 -0.31 -12.62 -21.18
C GLU A 100 1.21 -12.47 -21.33
N ASP A 101 1.70 -12.63 -22.55
CA ASP A 101 3.12 -12.42 -22.86
C ASP A 101 3.50 -10.94 -22.91
N THR A 102 3.47 -10.31 -21.74
CA THR A 102 4.00 -8.96 -21.53
C THR A 102 5.51 -8.93 -21.52
N TYR A 103 6.16 -10.08 -21.28
CA TYR A 103 7.62 -10.20 -21.28
C TYR A 103 8.20 -9.85 -22.66
N SER A 104 7.72 -10.51 -23.71
CA SER A 104 8.17 -10.26 -25.09
C SER A 104 7.85 -8.85 -25.57
N ILE A 105 6.74 -8.26 -25.10
CA ILE A 105 6.40 -6.86 -25.41
C ILE A 105 7.45 -5.92 -24.81
N VAL A 106 7.82 -6.13 -23.55
CA VAL A 106 8.77 -5.27 -22.85
C VAL A 106 10.17 -5.38 -23.44
N THR A 107 10.65 -6.61 -23.72
CA THR A 107 11.98 -6.84 -24.31
C THR A 107 12.08 -6.35 -25.76
N ARG A 108 10.98 -6.36 -26.51
CA ARG A 108 10.94 -5.79 -27.87
C ARG A 108 10.94 -4.27 -27.89
N VAL A 109 10.26 -3.62 -26.95
CA VAL A 109 10.08 -2.15 -26.93
C VAL A 109 11.23 -1.43 -26.24
N ILE A 110 11.84 -2.05 -25.23
CA ILE A 110 12.91 -1.45 -24.44
C ILE A 110 14.24 -2.04 -24.87
N GLU A 111 15.15 -1.19 -25.34
CA GLU A 111 16.52 -1.59 -25.65
C GLU A 111 17.21 -2.27 -24.47
N GLU A 112 18.10 -3.20 -24.78
CA GLU A 112 18.91 -3.90 -23.79
C GLU A 112 19.72 -2.91 -22.93
N GLY A 113 19.77 -3.16 -21.62
CA GLY A 113 20.44 -2.26 -20.66
C GLY A 113 19.59 -1.07 -20.17
N LYS A 114 18.44 -0.78 -20.78
CA LYS A 114 17.50 0.25 -20.28
C LYS A 114 16.53 -0.32 -19.23
N THR A 115 16.01 0.57 -18.40
CA THR A 115 15.06 0.20 -17.34
C THR A 115 13.71 -0.24 -17.92
N THR A 116 13.37 -1.52 -17.72
CA THR A 116 12.14 -2.15 -18.21
C THR A 116 10.93 -1.91 -17.30
N CYS A 117 11.18 -1.52 -16.05
CA CYS A 117 10.19 -1.50 -14.97
C CYS A 117 9.00 -0.56 -15.25
N SER A 118 9.22 0.57 -15.92
CA SER A 118 8.16 1.55 -16.22
C SER A 118 7.07 0.96 -17.13
N LEU A 119 7.48 0.35 -18.25
CA LEU A 119 6.55 -0.25 -19.21
C LEU A 119 5.88 -1.50 -18.63
N CYS A 120 6.66 -2.41 -18.02
CA CYS A 120 6.13 -3.60 -17.35
C CYS A 120 5.07 -3.22 -16.29
N SER A 121 5.35 -2.22 -15.46
CA SER A 121 4.39 -1.69 -14.48
C SER A 121 3.07 -1.24 -15.11
N ARG A 122 3.15 -0.49 -16.22
CA ARG A 122 1.96 0.05 -16.90
C ARG A 122 1.11 -1.06 -17.51
N LEU A 123 1.74 -2.03 -18.18
CA LEU A 123 1.06 -3.18 -18.78
C LEU A 123 0.34 -4.00 -17.71
N ARG A 124 1.05 -4.40 -16.66
CA ARG A 124 0.48 -5.16 -15.53
C ARG A 124 -0.75 -4.45 -14.96
N ARG A 125 -0.65 -3.14 -14.67
CA ARG A 125 -1.78 -2.38 -14.13
C ARG A 125 -2.98 -2.32 -15.08
N GLY A 126 -2.74 -2.14 -16.38
CA GLY A 126 -3.80 -2.10 -17.39
C GLY A 126 -4.59 -3.41 -17.44
N ILE A 127 -3.86 -4.53 -17.55
CA ILE A 127 -4.43 -5.89 -17.53
C ILE A 127 -5.24 -6.12 -16.27
N LEU A 128 -4.69 -5.66 -15.16
CA LEU A 128 -5.32 -5.83 -13.86
C LEU A 128 -6.64 -5.11 -13.69
N TYR A 129 -6.72 -3.90 -14.22
CA TYR A 129 -7.95 -3.11 -14.16
C TYR A 129 -8.99 -3.69 -15.12
N ARG A 130 -8.57 -4.18 -16.29
CA ARG A 130 -9.43 -4.92 -17.22
C ARG A 130 -10.04 -6.16 -16.54
N VAL A 131 -9.22 -6.98 -15.90
CA VAL A 131 -9.68 -8.20 -15.21
C VAL A 131 -10.59 -7.87 -14.02
N ALA A 132 -10.29 -6.80 -13.28
CA ALA A 132 -11.16 -6.31 -12.22
C ALA A 132 -12.54 -5.89 -12.75
N GLU A 133 -12.61 -5.26 -13.92
CA GLU A 133 -13.87 -4.93 -14.60
C GLU A 133 -14.64 -6.19 -15.03
N GLU A 134 -13.96 -7.16 -15.65
CA GLU A 134 -14.55 -8.43 -16.12
C GLU A 134 -15.18 -9.28 -15.01
N ILE A 135 -14.64 -9.23 -13.79
CA ILE A 135 -15.18 -9.96 -12.63
C ILE A 135 -16.15 -9.14 -11.79
N GLY A 136 -16.44 -7.89 -12.19
CA GLY A 136 -17.34 -7.00 -11.44
C GLY A 136 -16.77 -6.61 -10.08
N ALA A 137 -15.44 -6.40 -10.00
CA ALA A 137 -14.77 -6.01 -8.78
C ALA A 137 -15.03 -4.56 -8.40
N THR A 138 -15.41 -4.35 -7.14
CA THR A 138 -15.59 -2.99 -6.59
C THR A 138 -14.28 -2.40 -6.05
N LYS A 139 -13.33 -3.28 -5.70
CA LYS A 139 -12.07 -2.95 -5.01
C LYS A 139 -10.92 -3.78 -5.54
N ILE A 140 -9.76 -3.15 -5.70
CA ILE A 140 -8.49 -3.79 -6.05
C ILE A 140 -7.55 -3.69 -4.85
N ALA A 141 -7.26 -4.79 -4.18
CA ALA A 141 -6.32 -4.82 -3.06
C ALA A 141 -4.90 -5.12 -3.55
N LEU A 142 -3.92 -4.30 -3.16
CA LEU A 142 -2.51 -4.48 -3.51
C LEU A 142 -1.65 -4.61 -2.25
N GLY A 143 -0.71 -5.56 -2.25
CA GLY A 143 0.14 -5.89 -1.10
C GLY A 143 1.24 -4.87 -0.76
N HIS A 144 1.03 -3.58 -1.04
CA HIS A 144 2.01 -2.55 -0.71
C HIS A 144 2.02 -2.28 0.80
N HIS A 145 3.21 -2.33 1.40
CA HIS A 145 3.40 -2.07 2.82
C HIS A 145 3.96 -0.68 3.11
N ARG A 146 4.14 -0.33 4.38
CA ARG A 146 4.59 1.00 4.82
C ARG A 146 5.89 1.42 4.15
N ASP A 147 6.87 0.52 4.10
CA ASP A 147 8.18 0.81 3.52
C ASP A 147 8.11 0.99 1.99
N ASP A 148 7.16 0.36 1.29
CA ASP A 148 6.90 0.65 -0.12
C ASP A 148 6.35 2.08 -0.33
N ILE A 149 5.49 2.52 0.59
CA ILE A 149 4.90 3.87 0.59
C ILE A 149 5.99 4.92 0.80
N LEU A 150 6.87 4.72 1.79
CA LEU A 150 8.03 5.56 2.04
C LEU A 150 9.01 5.53 0.86
N SER A 151 9.29 4.35 0.32
CA SER A 151 10.17 4.23 -0.86
C SER A 151 9.62 5.05 -2.03
N THR A 152 8.30 5.03 -2.23
CA THR A 152 7.66 5.83 -3.28
C THR A 152 7.73 7.33 -2.99
N LEU A 153 7.58 7.74 -1.73
CA LEU A 153 7.78 9.14 -1.32
C LEU A 153 9.19 9.63 -1.70
N PHE A 154 10.23 8.89 -1.32
CA PHE A 154 11.61 9.29 -1.63
C PHE A 154 11.94 9.23 -3.12
N LEU A 155 11.42 8.25 -3.85
CA LEU A 155 11.56 8.23 -5.30
C LEU A 155 10.98 9.50 -5.95
N ASN A 156 9.78 9.92 -5.53
CA ASN A 156 9.18 11.14 -6.06
C ASN A 156 9.89 12.41 -5.55
N MET A 157 10.39 12.41 -4.32
CA MET A 157 11.10 13.56 -3.76
C MET A 157 12.45 13.77 -4.44
N PHE A 158 13.27 12.71 -4.56
CA PHE A 158 14.63 12.80 -5.07
C PHE A 158 14.71 12.88 -6.59
N TYR A 159 13.81 12.21 -7.31
CA TYR A 159 13.88 12.14 -8.78
C TYR A 159 12.70 12.82 -9.49
N GLY A 160 11.61 13.10 -8.78
CA GLY A 160 10.39 13.66 -9.36
C GLY A 160 10.02 15.07 -8.91
N GLY A 161 10.75 15.64 -7.94
CA GLY A 161 10.47 16.96 -7.35
C GLY A 161 9.09 17.06 -6.68
N LYS A 162 8.54 15.96 -6.15
CA LYS A 162 7.19 15.90 -5.59
C LYS A 162 7.14 15.23 -4.23
N LEU A 163 6.42 15.82 -3.29
CA LEU A 163 5.98 15.15 -2.06
C LEU A 163 4.79 14.23 -2.38
N LYS A 164 5.10 13.03 -2.89
CA LYS A 164 4.09 12.07 -3.35
C LYS A 164 4.45 10.65 -2.97
N GLY A 165 3.70 10.06 -2.03
CA GLY A 165 3.76 8.63 -1.72
C GLY A 165 2.67 7.82 -2.44
N MET A 166 2.31 6.69 -1.82
CA MET A 166 1.13 5.90 -2.19
C MET A 166 0.11 5.93 -1.06
N PRO A 167 -1.10 6.45 -1.27
CA PRO A 167 -2.11 6.50 -0.22
C PRO A 167 -2.64 5.10 0.09
N PRO A 168 -3.11 4.82 1.32
CA PRO A 168 -3.74 3.55 1.68
C PRO A 168 -4.98 3.21 0.82
N LYS A 169 -5.68 4.23 0.34
CA LYS A 169 -6.88 4.12 -0.50
C LYS A 169 -6.87 5.20 -1.57
N LEU A 170 -7.22 4.85 -2.81
CA LEU A 170 -7.25 5.78 -3.95
C LEU A 170 -8.29 5.32 -4.98
N VAL A 171 -8.97 6.26 -5.62
CA VAL A 171 -9.81 5.97 -6.80
C VAL A 171 -8.92 5.88 -8.03
N SER A 172 -9.14 4.87 -8.88
CA SER A 172 -8.42 4.74 -10.15
C SER A 172 -8.60 5.97 -11.04
N ASP A 173 -7.64 6.24 -11.92
CA ASP A 173 -7.67 7.43 -12.78
C ASP A 173 -8.93 7.50 -13.67
N ASN A 174 -9.51 6.36 -14.02
CA ASN A 174 -10.76 6.26 -14.79
C ASN A 174 -12.05 6.26 -13.93
N GLY A 175 -11.94 6.42 -12.60
CA GLY A 175 -13.07 6.45 -11.67
C GLY A 175 -13.75 5.11 -11.40
N LYS A 176 -13.39 4.03 -12.11
CA LYS A 176 -14.12 2.76 -12.10
C LYS A 176 -13.86 1.87 -10.88
N HIS A 177 -12.69 1.97 -10.25
CA HIS A 177 -12.30 1.09 -9.16
C HIS A 177 -11.68 1.87 -8.00
N VAL A 178 -11.80 1.32 -6.80
CA VAL A 178 -11.06 1.81 -5.64
C VAL A 178 -9.91 0.86 -5.36
N VAL A 179 -8.68 1.38 -5.43
CA VAL A 179 -7.46 0.68 -5.05
C VAL A 179 -7.24 0.83 -3.55
N ILE A 180 -7.00 -0.28 -2.88
CA ILE A 180 -6.69 -0.33 -1.45
C ILE A 180 -5.32 -1.00 -1.21
N ARG A 181 -4.65 -0.59 -0.14
CA ARG A 181 -3.36 -1.14 0.32
C ARG A 181 -3.52 -1.57 1.78
N PRO A 182 -4.06 -2.78 2.03
CA PRO A 182 -4.39 -3.19 3.38
C PRO A 182 -3.16 -3.30 4.30
N LEU A 183 -1.97 -3.51 3.72
CA LEU A 183 -0.71 -3.57 4.45
C LEU A 183 -0.03 -2.20 4.66
N ALA A 184 -0.68 -1.08 4.33
CA ALA A 184 -0.07 0.26 4.32
C ALA A 184 0.64 0.67 5.63
N TYR A 185 0.21 0.12 6.77
CA TYR A 185 0.76 0.42 8.10
C TYR A 185 1.68 -0.69 8.63
N CYS A 186 1.82 -1.79 7.88
CA CYS A 186 2.64 -2.94 8.25
C CYS A 186 4.11 -2.72 7.88
N LYS A 187 5.03 -3.19 8.73
CA LYS A 187 6.48 -3.14 8.49
C LYS A 187 6.89 -4.33 7.63
N GLU A 188 7.83 -4.12 6.71
CA GLU A 188 8.38 -5.20 5.87
C GLU A 188 8.94 -6.35 6.71
N LYS A 189 9.66 -6.04 7.80
CA LYS A 189 10.25 -7.05 8.69
C LYS A 189 9.22 -7.97 9.35
N ASP A 190 8.04 -7.43 9.67
CA ASP A 190 6.97 -8.20 10.28
C ASP A 190 6.29 -9.09 9.23
N ILE A 191 6.12 -8.58 8.00
CA ILE A 191 5.62 -9.36 6.87
C ILE A 191 6.57 -10.51 6.51
N ILE A 192 7.89 -10.29 6.55
CA ILE A 192 8.88 -11.36 6.32
C ILE A 192 8.72 -12.45 7.37
N ARG A 193 8.76 -12.09 8.66
CA ARG A 193 8.61 -13.06 9.76
C ARG A 193 7.28 -13.81 9.69
N TYR A 194 6.21 -13.12 9.32
CA TYR A 194 4.90 -13.73 9.14
C TYR A 194 4.90 -14.74 7.98
N ALA A 195 5.46 -14.35 6.83
CA ALA A 195 5.54 -15.23 5.67
C ALA A 195 6.39 -16.48 5.93
N ASP A 196 7.49 -16.33 6.66
CA ASP A 196 8.34 -17.44 7.10
C ASP A 196 7.57 -18.37 8.05
N ALA A 197 6.84 -17.81 9.04
CA ALA A 197 6.06 -18.58 10.00
C ALA A 197 4.82 -19.27 9.38
N ARG A 198 4.29 -18.74 8.28
CA ARG A 198 3.20 -19.35 7.51
C ARG A 198 3.70 -20.28 6.41
N GLU A 199 5.02 -20.37 6.21
CA GLU A 199 5.67 -21.19 5.19
C GLU A 199 5.11 -20.94 3.79
N PHE A 200 4.88 -19.67 3.45
CA PHE A 200 4.30 -19.34 2.14
C PHE A 200 5.22 -19.78 0.98
N PRO A 201 4.68 -20.35 -0.10
CA PRO A 201 5.46 -20.75 -1.27
C PRO A 201 5.85 -19.53 -2.11
N ILE A 202 6.85 -18.78 -1.65
CA ILE A 202 7.34 -17.55 -2.29
C ILE A 202 8.07 -17.90 -3.58
N ILE A 203 7.64 -17.31 -4.70
CA ILE A 203 8.27 -17.49 -6.01
C ILE A 203 9.27 -16.34 -6.23
N PRO A 204 10.58 -16.62 -6.40
CA PRO A 204 11.55 -15.59 -6.73
C PRO A 204 11.31 -15.07 -8.14
N CYS A 205 11.32 -13.74 -8.32
CA CYS A 205 11.29 -13.12 -9.64
C CYS A 205 12.69 -12.63 -9.99
N ASN A 206 13.30 -13.25 -11.01
CA ASN A 206 14.67 -12.95 -11.44
C ASN A 206 14.74 -11.82 -12.48
N LEU A 207 13.58 -11.34 -12.96
CA LEU A 207 13.50 -10.45 -14.12
C LEU A 207 13.77 -8.97 -13.82
N CYS A 208 13.32 -8.48 -12.66
CA CYS A 208 13.30 -7.04 -12.36
C CYS A 208 14.22 -6.63 -11.20
N GLY A 209 14.68 -7.58 -10.39
CA GLY A 209 15.55 -7.31 -9.22
C GLY A 209 17.04 -7.32 -9.51
N SER A 210 17.44 -7.63 -10.75
CA SER A 210 18.82 -7.91 -11.15
C SER A 210 19.47 -6.79 -11.97
N GLN A 211 18.75 -5.70 -12.28
CA GLN A 211 19.37 -4.58 -12.99
C GLN A 211 20.23 -3.74 -12.02
N PRO A 212 21.51 -3.48 -12.34
CA PRO A 212 22.33 -2.56 -11.54
C PRO A 212 21.70 -1.16 -11.52
N ASN A 213 21.87 -0.43 -10.42
CA ASN A 213 21.44 0.98 -10.26
C ASN A 213 19.93 1.24 -10.34
N LEU A 214 19.08 0.26 -10.01
CA LEU A 214 17.66 0.50 -9.79
C LEU A 214 17.48 1.53 -8.66
N GLN A 215 16.96 2.72 -9.00
CA GLN A 215 16.66 3.79 -8.05
C GLN A 215 15.86 3.28 -6.84
N ARG A 216 14.93 2.35 -7.06
CA ARG A 216 14.14 1.73 -6.00
C ARG A 216 15.00 0.91 -5.03
N GLN A 217 16.02 0.21 -5.51
CA GLN A 217 16.93 -0.56 -4.65
C GLN A 217 17.76 0.39 -3.78
N ILE A 218 18.28 1.49 -4.37
CA ILE A 218 19.03 2.52 -3.64
C ILE A 218 18.18 3.10 -2.50
N ILE A 219 16.93 3.45 -2.77
CA ILE A 219 16.01 3.95 -1.73
C ILE A 219 15.71 2.87 -0.67
N ALA A 220 15.47 1.63 -1.08
CA ALA A 220 15.24 0.54 -0.14
C ALA A 220 16.44 0.31 0.79
N ASP A 221 17.66 0.38 0.26
CA ASP A 221 18.90 0.26 1.03
C ASP A 221 19.06 1.41 2.03
N MET A 222 18.77 2.64 1.60
CA MET A 222 18.76 3.82 2.46
C MET A 222 17.77 3.67 3.62
N LEU A 223 16.53 3.25 3.35
CA LEU A 223 15.52 3.05 4.39
C LEU A 223 15.92 1.95 5.37
N ARG A 224 16.54 0.85 4.89
CA ARG A 224 17.06 -0.22 5.74
C ARG A 224 18.21 0.24 6.63
N ASP A 225 19.14 1.04 6.10
CA ASP A 225 20.22 1.64 6.90
C ASP A 225 19.65 2.54 8.00
N TRP A 226 18.66 3.38 7.66
CA TRP A 226 18.02 4.28 8.60
C TRP A 226 17.24 3.56 9.70
N ASP A 227 16.46 2.52 9.39
CA ASP A 227 15.78 1.71 10.42
C ASP A 227 16.78 1.02 11.35
N LYS A 228 17.93 0.56 10.81
CA LYS A 228 18.99 -0.09 11.59
C LYS A 228 19.68 0.89 12.54
N ARG A 229 20.06 2.07 12.05
CA ARG A 229 20.79 3.08 12.84
C ARG A 229 19.88 3.81 13.82
N PHE A 230 18.60 3.93 13.49
CA PHE A 230 17.63 4.70 14.26
C PHE A 230 16.28 3.97 14.31
N PRO A 231 16.15 2.98 15.20
CA PRO A 231 14.89 2.24 15.37
C PRO A 231 13.72 3.19 15.62
N GLY A 232 12.62 3.03 14.87
CA GLY A 232 11.46 3.92 14.95
C GLY A 232 11.45 5.04 13.90
N ARG A 233 12.54 5.24 13.16
CA ARG A 233 12.64 6.32 12.17
C ARG A 233 11.63 6.19 11.04
N LEU A 234 11.39 4.98 10.53
CA LEU A 234 10.43 4.79 9.45
C LEU A 234 8.99 5.03 9.91
N GLU A 235 8.66 4.71 11.17
CA GLU A 235 7.39 5.03 11.81
C GLU A 235 7.18 6.55 11.87
N THR A 236 8.18 7.30 12.34
CA THR A 236 8.13 8.77 12.41
C THR A 236 7.98 9.39 11.03
N MET A 237 8.74 8.89 10.04
CA MET A 237 8.66 9.37 8.67
C MET A 237 7.28 9.10 8.05
N PHE A 238 6.69 7.93 8.30
CA PHE A 238 5.34 7.64 7.82
C PHE A 238 4.28 8.51 8.51
N THR A 239 4.46 8.78 9.81
CA THR A 239 3.61 9.72 10.58
C THR A 239 3.65 11.13 9.99
N ALA A 240 4.82 11.60 9.57
CA ALA A 240 4.95 12.90 8.91
C ALA A 240 4.13 12.98 7.61
N MET A 241 3.91 11.86 6.90
CA MET A 241 3.04 11.84 5.72
C MET A 241 1.56 12.07 6.04
N CYS A 242 1.16 11.83 7.29
CA CYS A 242 -0.20 12.05 7.79
C CYS A 242 -0.36 13.43 8.45
N ASN A 243 0.75 14.08 8.83
CA ASN A 243 0.77 15.35 9.55
C ASN A 243 1.42 16.46 8.69
N VAL A 244 0.71 16.85 7.62
CA VAL A 244 1.17 17.88 6.69
C VAL A 244 0.84 19.26 7.23
N VAL A 245 1.82 20.16 7.28
CA VAL A 245 1.66 21.56 7.70
C VAL A 245 1.80 22.49 6.48
N PRO A 246 0.69 22.91 5.83
CA PRO A 246 0.76 23.67 4.57
C PRO A 246 1.52 24.99 4.67
N SER A 247 1.41 25.70 5.80
CA SER A 247 2.15 26.96 6.05
C SER A 247 3.67 26.79 5.99
N HIS A 248 4.17 25.59 6.23
CA HIS A 248 5.60 25.26 6.27
C HIS A 248 6.07 24.52 5.01
N LEU A 249 5.18 24.26 4.05
CA LEU A 249 5.51 23.68 2.76
C LEU A 249 5.27 24.73 1.69
N ALA A 250 6.32 25.12 0.96
CA ALA A 250 6.36 26.23 -0.01
C ALA A 250 5.44 26.09 -1.25
N ASP A 251 4.17 25.70 -1.06
CA ASP A 251 3.14 25.54 -2.06
C ASP A 251 2.11 26.70 -1.96
N PRO A 252 2.23 27.74 -2.78
CA PRO A 252 1.33 28.89 -2.74
C PRO A 252 -0.10 28.57 -3.16
N LYS A 253 -0.38 27.38 -3.71
CA LYS A 253 -1.75 26.93 -4.00
C LYS A 253 -2.44 26.36 -2.77
N ARG A 254 -1.66 25.98 -1.75
CA ARG A 254 -2.15 25.37 -0.51
C ARG A 254 -2.09 26.32 0.68
N TYR A 255 -1.25 27.35 0.61
CA TYR A 255 -1.14 28.37 1.63
C TYR A 255 -0.92 29.76 1.02
N ASP A 256 -1.66 30.77 1.47
CA ASP A 256 -1.59 32.13 0.94
C ASP A 256 -0.43 32.91 1.56
N PHE A 257 0.76 32.68 1.02
CA PHE A 257 1.97 33.41 1.44
C PHE A 257 1.95 34.89 1.04
N ALA A 258 1.20 35.27 -0.01
CA ALA A 258 1.24 36.63 -0.53
C ALA A 258 0.49 37.62 0.37
N ASN A 259 -0.61 37.18 0.99
CA ASN A 259 -1.44 38.01 1.86
C ASN A 259 -1.18 37.79 3.35
N ILE A 260 -0.13 37.05 3.73
CA ILE A 260 0.22 36.86 5.14
C ILE A 260 0.60 38.20 5.79
N LYS A 261 0.03 38.50 6.94
CA LYS A 261 0.26 39.72 7.71
C LYS A 261 0.29 39.41 9.20
N ALA A 262 1.08 40.18 9.94
CA ALA A 262 1.02 40.18 11.39
C ALA A 262 -0.27 40.90 11.84
N ASP A 263 -1.22 40.13 12.36
CA ASP A 263 -2.52 40.59 12.85
C ASP A 263 -2.64 40.50 14.39
N GLY A 264 -1.58 40.06 15.07
CA GLY A 264 -1.54 39.85 16.51
C GLY A 264 -2.36 38.64 16.98
N GLN A 265 -2.88 37.83 16.06
CA GLN A 265 -3.62 36.61 16.39
C GLN A 265 -2.70 35.39 16.26
N PRO A 266 -2.68 34.49 17.25
CA PRO A 266 -1.96 33.23 17.13
C PRO A 266 -2.62 32.36 16.04
N ARG A 267 -1.79 31.66 15.27
CA ARG A 267 -2.24 30.72 14.24
C ARG A 267 -1.93 29.29 14.69
N ASP A 268 -2.87 28.37 14.48
CA ASP A 268 -2.71 26.97 14.87
C ASP A 268 -1.54 26.28 14.17
N ASP A 269 -1.23 26.70 12.93
CA ASP A 269 -0.11 26.25 12.10
C ASP A 269 0.98 27.33 11.97
N GLY A 270 1.02 28.29 12.91
CA GLY A 270 2.03 29.34 12.97
C GLY A 270 3.41 28.82 13.40
N ASP A 271 4.38 29.74 13.46
CA ASP A 271 5.71 29.42 13.96
C ASP A 271 5.68 29.15 15.47
N LYS A 272 5.81 27.88 15.83
CA LYS A 272 5.78 27.37 17.22
C LYS A 272 7.16 26.99 17.72
N ALA A 273 8.22 27.65 17.25
CA ALA A 273 9.62 27.33 17.55
C ALA A 273 9.97 27.09 19.03
N PHE A 274 9.18 27.62 19.98
CA PHE A 274 9.41 27.50 21.42
C PHE A 274 8.35 26.66 22.16
N ASP A 275 7.31 26.17 21.47
CA ASP A 275 6.30 25.33 22.08
C ASP A 275 6.78 23.88 22.17
N LYS A 276 6.29 23.14 23.18
CA LYS A 276 6.48 21.68 23.19
C LYS A 276 5.66 21.07 22.07
N GLU A 277 6.34 20.45 21.10
CA GLU A 277 5.69 19.63 20.09
C GLU A 277 4.96 18.45 20.77
N VAL A 278 3.65 18.36 20.54
CA VAL A 278 2.83 17.22 20.96
C VAL A 278 2.74 16.27 19.79
N PHE A 279 3.57 15.22 19.80
CA PHE A 279 3.45 14.15 18.82
C PHE A 279 2.31 13.21 19.22
N SER A 280 1.27 13.13 18.39
CA SER A 280 0.31 12.03 18.47
C SER A 280 1.02 10.71 18.20
N ASP A 281 0.76 9.68 19.00
CA ASP A 281 1.29 8.34 18.80
C ASP A 281 1.07 7.88 17.33
N PRO A 282 2.13 7.59 16.55
CA PRO A 282 2.05 7.02 15.20
C PRO A 282 1.09 5.84 15.09
N ALA A 283 0.96 5.06 16.17
CA ALA A 283 0.07 3.92 16.23
C ALA A 283 -1.42 4.31 16.32
N ARG A 284 -1.78 5.59 16.49
CA ARG A 284 -3.18 6.06 16.61
C ARG A 284 -3.74 6.71 15.35
N ILE A 285 -2.94 6.87 14.29
CA ILE A 285 -3.39 7.54 13.05
C ILE A 285 -4.43 6.68 12.33
N SER A 286 -5.66 7.18 12.22
CA SER A 286 -6.76 6.56 11.46
C SER A 286 -7.07 7.38 10.21
N ILE A 287 -7.36 6.70 9.10
CA ILE A 287 -7.92 7.33 7.89
C ILE A 287 -9.29 7.95 8.20
N MET A 288 -10.05 7.50 9.21
CA MET A 288 -11.29 8.15 9.62
C MET A 288 -11.12 9.55 10.20
N ASP A 289 -9.91 9.91 10.69
CA ASP A 289 -9.61 11.27 11.13
C ASP A 289 -9.68 12.29 9.98
N SER A 290 -9.72 11.81 8.71
CA SER A 290 -9.96 12.64 7.53
C SER A 290 -11.43 13.04 7.31
N ARG A 291 -12.37 12.50 8.09
CA ARG A 291 -13.77 12.96 8.05
C ARG A 291 -13.82 14.38 8.59
N LYS A 292 -14.14 15.34 7.73
CA LYS A 292 -14.58 16.66 8.21
C LYS A 292 -15.74 16.43 9.19
N PRO A 293 -15.77 17.07 10.36
CA PRO A 293 -16.95 17.02 11.21
C PRO A 293 -18.14 17.45 10.35
N VAL A 294 -19.15 16.59 10.26
CA VAL A 294 -20.43 16.96 9.66
C VAL A 294 -20.92 18.13 10.50
N GLN A 295 -21.02 19.32 9.90
CA GLN A 295 -21.75 20.41 10.50
C GLN A 295 -23.20 19.92 10.62
N VAL A 296 -23.57 19.48 11.82
CA VAL A 296 -24.97 19.32 12.16
C VAL A 296 -25.50 20.75 12.25
N GLU A 297 -26.05 21.25 11.15
CA GLU A 297 -26.93 22.41 11.22
C GLU A 297 -28.06 22.01 12.16
N ALA A 298 -27.99 22.53 13.38
CA ALA A 298 -29.08 22.48 14.32
C ALA A 298 -30.22 23.30 13.73
N ALA A 299 -31.08 22.66 12.94
CA ALA A 299 -32.40 23.15 12.67
C ALA A 299 -33.23 23.03 13.97
N CYS A 300 -32.94 23.89 14.95
CA CYS A 300 -33.97 24.34 15.87
C CYS A 300 -34.86 25.28 15.05
N GLY A 301 -35.97 24.74 14.56
CA GLY A 301 -37.09 25.56 14.14
C GLY A 301 -37.71 26.18 15.38
N ASP A 302 -37.50 27.48 15.55
CA ASP A 302 -38.41 28.34 16.31
C ASP A 302 -39.52 28.78 15.34
N ALA A 303 -40.70 28.14 15.42
CA ALA A 303 -42.05 28.67 15.19
C ALA A 303 -43.08 27.52 15.15
#